data_AF-V2ZMC6-F1
#
_entry.id   AF-V2ZMC6-F1
#
_cell.length_a   1.000
_cell.length_b   1.000
_cell.length_c   1.000
_cell.angle_alpha   90.00
_cell.angle_beta   90.00
_cell.angle_gamma   90.00
#
_symmetry.space_group_name_H-M   'P 1'
#
loop_
_entity.id
_entity.type
_entity.pdbx_description
1 polymer ?
#
loop_
_entity_poly.entity_id
_entity_poly.type
_entity_poly.pdbx_seq_one_letter_code
_entity_poly.pdbx_strand_id
1 'polypeptide(L)'
;MGKQNDAGVFQLESGLWAFRYTFTRDGKRISKQGSKDENGCPLKTKRAAIKARQMAVDNEQNAHKPKPTVRKTFAEVYQEYCEKGRSGKAYNTIRKQESLWVNHLCAAFGKRYIDEISAAEVVDYLTELYYNRGLSYRYVESFLKMFYLIFGQAYSRNYLPVDNYNKLCTNKDTRIHMPKLKTDDDIDIVAFSREELVILDDYFRGTNAETAYMLGRFCGLRINECFGLKWGNVDVERGTILIDRQMQYQDGLIKLVPLKTHNAKRTLYMCDKLKTPQPL
;
A
#
# COMPACT_ATOMS: atom_id res chain seq x y z
N MET A 1 18.49 15.50 18.05
CA MET A 1 18.60 16.31 16.82
C MET A 1 19.78 15.82 16.01
N GLY A 2 19.57 15.15 14.88
CA GLY A 2 20.67 14.64 14.05
C GLY A 2 21.41 15.78 13.36
N LYS A 3 22.75 15.82 13.48
CA LYS A 3 23.59 16.79 12.75
C LYS A 3 23.37 16.59 11.24
N GLN A 4 22.79 17.59 10.58
CA GLN A 4 22.75 17.60 9.11
C GLN A 4 24.18 17.75 8.59
N ASN A 5 24.53 16.98 7.56
CA ASN A 5 25.88 16.91 7.04
C ASN A 5 26.18 18.18 6.20
N ASP A 6 26.88 19.13 6.80
CA ASP A 6 27.17 20.45 6.23
C ASP A 6 28.35 20.46 5.23
N ALA A 7 28.93 19.29 4.94
CA ALA A 7 30.09 19.16 4.08
C ALA A 7 29.83 19.72 2.67
N GLY A 8 30.58 20.77 2.30
CA GLY A 8 30.49 21.41 0.99
C GLY A 8 29.44 22.52 0.88
N VAL A 9 28.88 23.02 1.99
CA VAL A 9 28.00 24.22 2.02
C VAL A 9 28.75 25.37 2.69
N PHE A 10 28.70 26.58 2.12
CA PHE A 10 29.42 27.75 2.61
C PHE A 10 28.68 29.06 2.32
N GLN A 11 29.03 30.12 3.04
CA GLN A 11 28.45 31.45 2.88
C GLN A 11 29.34 32.31 1.98
N LEU A 12 28.72 33.13 1.13
CA LEU A 12 29.38 34.10 0.26
C LEU A 12 29.53 35.44 0.98
N GLU A 13 30.41 36.30 0.48
CA GLU A 13 30.60 37.68 0.99
C GLU A 13 29.30 38.51 0.95
N SER A 14 28.38 38.19 0.04
CA SER A 14 27.05 38.81 -0.07
C SER A 14 26.05 38.37 1.02
N GLY A 15 26.45 37.49 1.95
CA GLY A 15 25.60 36.93 2.99
C GLY A 15 24.69 35.77 2.53
N LEU A 16 24.63 35.51 1.22
CA LEU A 16 23.91 34.38 0.63
C LEU A 16 24.71 33.08 0.76
N TRP A 17 24.03 31.94 0.60
CA TRP A 17 24.63 30.61 0.72
C TRP A 17 24.91 29.99 -0.64
N ALA A 18 25.96 29.18 -0.70
CA ALA A 18 26.33 28.39 -1.85
C ALA A 18 26.71 26.97 -1.42
N PHE A 19 26.77 26.07 -2.40
CA PHE A 19 27.15 24.70 -2.18
C PHE A 19 28.06 24.18 -3.30
N ARG A 20 28.90 23.20 -2.95
CA ARG A 20 29.77 22.46 -3.85
C ARG A 20 29.53 20.97 -3.67
N TYR A 21 29.54 20.26 -4.78
CA TYR A 21 29.48 18.81 -4.82
C TYR A 21 30.43 18.26 -5.88
N THR A 22 30.90 17.05 -5.67
CA THR A 22 31.78 16.34 -6.61
C THR A 22 31.14 15.03 -7.01
N PHE A 23 31.22 14.69 -8.29
CA PHE A 23 30.74 13.42 -8.83
C PHE A 23 31.74 12.92 -9.87
N THR A 24 31.73 11.62 -10.16
CA THR A 24 32.60 11.02 -11.16
C THR A 24 31.80 10.78 -12.44
N ARG A 25 32.33 11.23 -13.58
CA ARG A 25 31.76 11.04 -14.92
C ARG A 25 32.86 10.57 -15.85
N ASP A 26 32.65 9.46 -16.55
CA ASP A 26 33.59 8.87 -17.52
C ASP A 26 35.02 8.69 -16.94
N GLY A 27 35.10 8.22 -15.69
CA GLY A 27 36.37 8.03 -14.96
C GLY A 27 37.03 9.32 -14.45
N LYS A 28 36.47 10.51 -14.75
CA LYS A 28 36.98 11.80 -14.30
C LYS A 28 36.12 12.39 -13.18
N ARG A 29 36.78 12.86 -12.13
CA ARG A 29 36.10 13.55 -11.02
C ARG A 29 35.80 15.00 -11.41
N ILE A 30 34.52 15.36 -11.46
CA ILE A 30 34.02 16.69 -11.80
C ILE A 30 33.50 17.35 -10.51
N SER A 31 33.87 18.62 -10.30
CA SER A 31 33.38 19.44 -9.20
C SER A 31 32.47 20.54 -9.74
N LYS A 32 31.27 20.68 -9.20
CA LYS A 32 30.33 21.75 -9.54
C LYS A 32 29.92 22.54 -8.30
N GLN A 33 29.59 23.81 -8.52
CA GLN A 33 29.17 24.74 -7.49
C GLN A 33 27.86 25.42 -7.91
N GLY A 34 26.98 25.67 -6.94
CA GLY A 34 25.70 26.35 -7.15
C GLY A 34 25.40 27.34 -6.02
N SER A 35 24.71 28.43 -6.36
CA SER A 35 24.27 29.47 -5.42
C SER A 35 22.77 29.77 -5.52
N LYS A 36 22.05 28.96 -6.31
CA LYS A 36 20.62 29.08 -6.59
C LYS A 36 19.92 27.74 -6.32
N ASP A 37 18.62 27.80 -6.05
CA ASP A 37 17.76 26.62 -5.95
C ASP A 37 17.25 26.12 -7.32
N GLU A 38 16.39 25.11 -7.31
CA GLU A 38 15.76 24.50 -8.49
C GLU A 38 14.95 25.49 -9.35
N ASN A 39 14.49 26.60 -8.77
CA ASN A 39 13.71 27.64 -9.43
C ASN A 39 14.57 28.85 -9.84
N GLY A 40 15.89 28.78 -9.65
CA GLY A 40 16.82 29.87 -9.95
C GLY A 40 16.86 30.97 -8.90
N CYS A 41 16.23 30.79 -7.74
CA CYS A 41 16.21 31.76 -6.66
C CYS A 41 17.49 31.67 -5.78
N PRO A 42 18.02 32.80 -5.28
CA PRO A 42 19.20 32.79 -4.41
C PRO A 42 18.97 32.06 -3.08
N LEU A 43 19.96 31.32 -2.62
CA LEU A 43 19.87 30.55 -1.36
C LEU A 43 20.11 31.47 -0.16
N LYS A 44 19.04 31.83 0.55
CA LYS A 44 19.11 32.76 1.70
C LYS A 44 19.51 32.10 3.02
N THR A 45 19.44 30.77 3.12
CA THR A 45 19.71 30.04 4.37
C THR A 45 20.61 28.83 4.15
N LYS A 46 21.38 28.47 5.18
CA LYS A 46 22.20 27.25 5.20
C LYS A 46 21.40 26.00 4.87
N ARG A 47 20.19 25.88 5.44
CA ARG A 47 19.28 24.74 5.20
C ARG A 47 18.82 24.67 3.76
N ALA A 48 18.54 25.80 3.12
CA ALA A 48 18.21 25.84 1.69
C ALA A 48 19.38 25.34 0.84
N ALA A 49 20.62 25.72 1.18
CA ALA A 49 21.81 25.26 0.48
C ALA A 49 22.11 23.77 0.68
N ILE A 50 21.88 23.22 1.87
CA ILE A 50 21.97 21.76 2.12
C ILE A 50 20.96 21.00 1.25
N LYS A 51 19.70 21.47 1.21
CA LYS A 51 18.64 20.86 0.38
C LYS A 51 18.99 20.93 -1.10
N ALA A 52 19.38 22.11 -1.59
CA ALA A 52 19.76 22.31 -2.99
C ALA A 52 20.97 21.45 -3.39
N ARG A 53 21.95 21.29 -2.50
CA ARG A 53 23.09 20.38 -2.71
C ARG A 53 22.66 18.93 -2.84
N GLN A 54 21.82 18.45 -1.93
CA GLN A 54 21.34 17.06 -1.97
C GLN A 54 20.60 16.79 -3.29
N MET A 55 19.71 17.69 -3.69
CA MET A 55 18.99 17.59 -4.96
C MET A 55 19.92 17.62 -6.16
N ALA A 56 20.97 18.44 -6.16
CA ALA A 56 21.95 18.47 -7.25
C ALA A 56 22.77 17.17 -7.35
N VAL A 57 23.14 16.57 -6.21
CA VAL A 57 23.82 15.26 -6.17
C VAL A 57 22.88 14.16 -6.67
N ASP A 58 21.63 14.14 -6.20
CA ASP A 58 20.63 13.17 -6.62
C ASP A 58 20.33 13.32 -8.12
N ASN A 59 20.28 14.54 -8.65
CA ASN A 59 20.05 14.80 -10.07
C ASN A 59 21.21 14.30 -10.94
N GLU A 60 22.47 14.49 -10.55
CA GLU A 60 23.62 13.97 -11.32
C GLU A 60 23.70 12.44 -11.23
N GLN A 61 23.36 11.85 -10.09
CA GLN A 61 23.24 10.39 -9.95
C GLN A 61 22.08 9.82 -10.77
N ASN A 62 20.95 10.53 -10.87
CA ASN A 62 19.78 10.10 -11.63
C ASN A 62 19.84 10.48 -13.12
N ALA A 63 20.60 11.50 -13.53
CA ALA A 63 20.81 11.86 -14.93
C ALA A 63 21.58 10.78 -15.72
N HIS A 64 22.26 9.88 -15.01
CA HIS A 64 22.93 8.70 -15.58
C HIS A 64 22.08 7.43 -15.51
N LYS A 65 20.86 7.48 -14.93
CA LYS A 65 19.88 6.44 -15.24
C LYS A 65 19.44 6.65 -16.68
N PRO A 66 19.45 5.61 -17.54
CA PRO A 66 19.02 5.75 -18.92
C PRO A 66 17.64 6.41 -18.95
N LYS A 67 17.49 7.49 -19.75
CA LYS A 67 16.17 8.00 -20.13
C LYS A 67 15.31 6.81 -20.57
N PRO A 68 14.01 6.77 -20.26
CA PRO A 68 13.15 5.68 -20.70
C PRO A 68 13.31 5.50 -22.21
N THR A 69 14.01 4.45 -22.64
CA THR A 69 14.22 4.18 -24.07
C THR A 69 12.94 3.67 -24.73
N VAL A 70 11.94 3.30 -23.92
CA VAL A 70 10.65 2.79 -24.38
C VAL A 70 9.54 3.43 -23.54
N ARG A 71 8.69 4.20 -24.21
CA ARG A 71 7.46 4.74 -23.63
C ARG A 71 6.45 3.59 -23.46
N LYS A 72 5.78 3.53 -22.31
CA LYS A 72 4.81 2.48 -22.01
C LYS A 72 3.46 3.05 -21.63
N THR A 73 2.40 2.38 -22.09
CA THR A 73 1.03 2.65 -21.68
C THR A 73 0.75 2.10 -20.30
N PHE A 74 -0.29 2.62 -19.64
CA PHE A 74 -0.76 2.12 -18.36
C PHE A 74 -1.10 0.62 -18.42
N ALA A 75 -1.68 0.15 -19.53
CA ALA A 75 -1.96 -1.26 -19.77
C ALA A 75 -0.70 -2.11 -19.91
N GLU A 76 0.31 -1.66 -20.65
CA GLU A 76 1.56 -2.43 -20.79
C GLU A 76 2.29 -2.57 -19.46
N VAL A 77 2.36 -1.50 -18.65
CA VAL A 77 2.98 -1.57 -17.31
C VAL A 77 2.21 -2.54 -16.41
N TYR A 78 0.88 -2.48 -16.45
CA TYR A 78 0.06 -3.40 -15.67
C TYR A 78 0.21 -4.85 -16.12
N GLN A 79 0.26 -5.11 -17.43
CA GLN A 79 0.46 -6.45 -17.97
C GLN A 79 1.82 -7.02 -17.58
N GLU A 80 2.90 -6.23 -17.66
CA GLU A 80 4.20 -6.68 -17.19
C GLU A 80 4.20 -6.94 -15.67
N TYR A 81 3.48 -6.14 -14.90
CA TYR A 81 3.25 -6.42 -13.48
C TYR A 81 2.51 -7.75 -13.28
N CYS A 82 1.50 -8.06 -14.10
CA CYS A 82 0.79 -9.33 -14.05
C CYS A 82 1.73 -10.52 -14.22
N GLU A 83 2.64 -10.43 -15.19
CA GLU A 83 3.56 -11.51 -15.57
C GLU A 83 4.71 -11.67 -14.57
N LYS A 84 5.28 -10.56 -14.09
CA LYS A 84 6.58 -10.58 -13.38
C LYS A 84 6.50 -10.10 -11.93
N GLY A 85 5.44 -9.37 -11.56
CA GLY A 85 5.35 -8.64 -10.29
C GLY A 85 4.36 -9.21 -9.27
N ARG A 86 3.58 -10.24 -9.64
CA ARG A 86 2.55 -10.84 -8.77
C ARG A 86 3.03 -12.06 -7.99
N SER A 87 4.20 -12.60 -8.30
CA SER A 87 4.78 -13.75 -7.60
C SER A 87 4.83 -13.49 -6.08
N GLY A 88 4.16 -14.35 -5.31
CA GLY A 88 4.04 -14.23 -3.85
C GLY A 88 2.87 -13.39 -3.34
N LYS A 89 2.04 -12.79 -4.20
CA LYS A 89 0.78 -12.15 -3.78
C LYS A 89 -0.27 -13.21 -3.46
N ALA A 90 -1.07 -12.95 -2.42
CA ALA A 90 -2.20 -13.82 -2.09
C ALA A 90 -3.26 -13.75 -3.20
N TYR A 91 -3.93 -14.88 -3.44
CA TYR A 91 -4.97 -15.03 -4.47
C TYR A 91 -6.04 -13.91 -4.43
N ASN A 92 -6.60 -13.61 -3.25
CA ASN A 92 -7.58 -12.53 -3.10
C ASN A 92 -7.04 -11.14 -3.45
N THR A 93 -5.73 -10.90 -3.26
CA THR A 93 -5.10 -9.64 -3.67
C THR A 93 -5.06 -9.54 -5.19
N ILE A 94 -4.68 -10.62 -5.89
CA ILE A 94 -4.66 -10.67 -7.34
C ILE A 94 -6.07 -10.48 -7.91
N ARG A 95 -7.07 -11.22 -7.40
CA ARG A 95 -8.46 -11.06 -7.83
C ARG A 95 -8.99 -9.65 -7.66
N LYS A 96 -8.70 -9.02 -6.52
CA LYS A 96 -9.09 -7.63 -6.28
C LYS A 96 -8.46 -6.68 -7.29
N GLN A 97 -7.16 -6.83 -7.56
CA GLN A 97 -6.46 -6.02 -8.56
C GLN A 97 -7.04 -6.23 -9.96
N GLU A 98 -7.31 -7.47 -10.36
CA GLU A 98 -7.92 -7.81 -11.64
C GLU A 98 -9.33 -7.24 -11.78
N SER A 99 -10.16 -7.34 -10.74
CA SER A 99 -11.49 -6.75 -10.74
C SER A 99 -11.45 -5.24 -10.91
N LEU A 100 -10.54 -4.54 -10.20
CA LEU A 100 -10.38 -3.09 -10.35
C LEU A 100 -9.87 -2.71 -11.74
N TRP A 101 -8.98 -3.53 -12.31
CA TRP A 101 -8.46 -3.33 -13.65
C TRP A 101 -9.53 -3.48 -14.72
N VAL A 102 -10.15 -4.65 -14.80
CA VAL A 102 -11.08 -5.05 -15.87
C VAL A 102 -12.31 -4.15 -15.87
N ASN A 103 -12.89 -3.89 -14.70
CA ASN A 103 -14.16 -3.18 -14.60
C ASN A 103 -14.03 -1.66 -14.72
N HIS A 104 -12.82 -1.11 -14.55
CA HIS A 104 -12.66 0.33 -14.37
C HIS A 104 -11.40 0.90 -15.03
N LEU A 105 -10.21 0.52 -14.58
CA LEU A 105 -8.98 1.22 -14.95
C LEU A 105 -8.54 0.97 -16.40
N CYS A 106 -8.82 -0.23 -16.94
CA CYS A 106 -8.47 -0.56 -18.32
C CYS A 106 -9.15 0.39 -19.31
N ALA A 107 -10.46 0.63 -19.11
CA ALA A 107 -11.23 1.52 -19.98
C ALA A 107 -10.80 2.98 -19.84
N ALA A 108 -10.55 3.45 -18.61
CA ALA A 108 -10.25 4.86 -18.34
C ALA A 108 -8.80 5.26 -18.65
N PHE A 109 -7.82 4.40 -18.31
CA PHE A 109 -6.39 4.75 -18.36
C PHE A 109 -5.56 3.83 -19.25
N GLY A 110 -6.07 2.64 -19.60
CA GLY A 110 -5.26 1.57 -20.21
C GLY A 110 -4.46 2.00 -21.45
N LYS A 111 -5.07 2.78 -22.35
CA LYS A 111 -4.44 3.25 -23.60
C LYS A 111 -3.51 4.45 -23.43
N ARG A 112 -3.52 5.10 -22.26
CA ARG A 112 -2.74 6.33 -22.02
C ARG A 112 -1.30 5.98 -21.68
N TYR A 113 -0.36 6.85 -22.07
CA TYR A 113 1.02 6.69 -21.65
C TYR A 113 1.18 7.00 -20.17
N ILE A 114 2.02 6.22 -19.49
CA ILE A 114 2.20 6.32 -18.04
C ILE A 114 2.77 7.68 -17.62
N ASP A 115 3.55 8.32 -18.49
CA ASP A 115 4.19 9.61 -18.29
C ASP A 115 3.27 10.81 -18.57
N GLU A 116 2.07 10.58 -19.13
CA GLU A 116 1.04 11.61 -19.39
C GLU A 116 0.00 11.73 -18.29
N ILE A 117 -0.04 10.78 -17.36
CA ILE A 117 -1.06 10.77 -16.30
C ILE A 117 -0.57 11.69 -15.18
N SER A 118 -1.29 12.78 -14.95
CA SER A 118 -1.00 13.73 -13.88
C SER A 118 -1.64 13.34 -12.55
N ALA A 119 -1.14 13.92 -11.45
CA ALA A 119 -1.74 13.71 -10.13
C ALA A 119 -3.18 14.24 -10.05
N ALA A 120 -3.44 15.38 -10.68
CA ALA A 120 -4.76 16.01 -10.71
C ALA A 120 -5.79 15.09 -11.35
N GLU A 121 -5.48 14.50 -12.50
CA GLU A 121 -6.39 13.58 -13.19
C GLU A 121 -6.73 12.33 -12.35
N VAL A 122 -5.75 11.81 -11.60
CA VAL A 122 -6.01 10.70 -10.68
C VAL A 122 -6.92 11.16 -9.53
N VAL A 123 -6.69 12.33 -8.95
CA VAL A 123 -7.52 12.87 -7.88
C VAL A 123 -8.94 13.16 -8.36
N ASP A 124 -9.11 13.72 -9.55
CA ASP A 124 -10.42 13.97 -10.17
C ASP A 124 -11.16 12.67 -10.41
N TYR A 125 -10.47 11.63 -10.91
CA TYR A 125 -11.05 10.31 -11.06
C TYR A 125 -11.51 9.70 -9.73
N LEU A 126 -10.69 9.77 -8.67
CA LEU A 126 -11.07 9.28 -7.34
C LEU A 126 -12.24 10.09 -6.74
N THR A 127 -12.27 11.39 -7.00
CA THR A 127 -13.35 12.30 -6.59
C THR A 127 -14.66 11.93 -7.27
N GLU A 128 -14.64 11.67 -8.59
CA GLU A 128 -15.79 11.18 -9.36
C GLU A 128 -16.33 9.86 -8.78
N LEU A 129 -15.44 8.89 -8.52
CA LEU A 129 -15.85 7.61 -7.93
C LEU A 129 -16.52 7.77 -6.55
N TYR A 130 -16.00 8.67 -5.72
CA TYR A 130 -16.43 8.80 -4.33
C TYR A 130 -17.66 9.70 -4.16
N TYR A 131 -17.62 10.91 -4.73
CA TYR A 131 -18.69 11.89 -4.55
C TYR A 131 -19.84 11.69 -5.52
N ASN A 132 -19.56 11.48 -6.81
CA ASN A 132 -20.58 11.49 -7.84
C ASN A 132 -21.20 10.10 -8.03
N ARG A 133 -20.38 9.05 -7.99
CA ARG A 133 -20.86 7.66 -8.05
C ARG A 133 -21.21 7.04 -6.71
N GLY A 134 -20.98 7.76 -5.61
CA GLY A 134 -21.36 7.33 -4.26
C GLY A 134 -20.68 6.05 -3.76
N LEU A 135 -19.52 5.69 -4.31
CA LEU A 135 -18.80 4.49 -3.87
C LEU A 135 -18.18 4.70 -2.48
N SER A 136 -18.05 3.63 -1.68
CA SER A 136 -17.47 3.75 -0.34
C SER A 136 -16.01 4.20 -0.36
N TYR A 137 -15.60 4.97 0.66
CA TYR A 137 -14.23 5.50 0.78
C TYR A 137 -13.16 4.39 0.67
N ARG A 138 -13.33 3.26 1.38
CA ARG A 138 -12.38 2.12 1.35
C ARG A 138 -12.33 1.42 0.00
N TYR A 139 -13.44 1.42 -0.75
CA TYR A 139 -13.43 0.89 -2.11
C TYR A 139 -12.63 1.81 -3.04
N VAL A 140 -12.89 3.12 -3.00
CA VAL A 140 -12.14 4.12 -3.79
C VAL A 140 -10.65 4.15 -3.43
N GLU A 141 -10.31 4.00 -2.15
CA GLU A 141 -8.92 3.87 -1.67
C GLU A 141 -8.18 2.68 -2.32
N SER A 142 -8.91 1.66 -2.76
CA SER A 142 -8.32 0.52 -3.47
C SER A 142 -7.81 0.90 -4.86
N PHE A 143 -8.45 1.87 -5.53
CA PHE A 143 -7.97 2.42 -6.80
C PHE A 143 -6.72 3.26 -6.59
N LEU A 144 -6.69 4.10 -5.55
CA LEU A 144 -5.49 4.86 -5.17
C LEU A 144 -4.28 3.92 -4.98
N LYS A 145 -4.47 2.81 -4.23
CA LYS A 145 -3.43 1.77 -4.05
C LYS A 145 -3.01 1.12 -5.37
N MET A 146 -3.93 0.98 -6.32
CA MET A 146 -3.64 0.46 -7.66
C MET A 146 -2.80 1.43 -8.49
N PHE A 147 -3.07 2.73 -8.42
CA PHE A 147 -2.22 3.76 -9.05
C PHE A 147 -0.82 3.75 -8.47
N TYR A 148 -0.68 3.75 -7.14
CA TYR A 148 0.63 3.65 -6.48
C TYR A 148 1.41 2.40 -6.92
N LEU A 149 0.72 1.26 -7.04
CA LEU A 149 1.32 0.03 -7.53
C LEU A 149 1.87 0.21 -8.96
N ILE A 150 1.05 0.70 -9.89
CA ILE A 150 1.41 0.81 -11.31
C ILE A 150 2.50 1.87 -11.52
N PHE A 151 2.41 3.03 -10.87
CA PHE A 151 3.47 4.04 -10.93
C PHE A 151 4.78 3.54 -10.29
N GLY A 152 4.70 2.79 -9.19
CA GLY A 152 5.86 2.14 -8.59
C GLY A 152 6.52 1.13 -9.53
N GLN A 153 5.73 0.33 -10.24
CA GLN A 153 6.25 -0.58 -11.27
C GLN A 153 6.91 0.17 -12.41
N ALA A 154 6.25 1.19 -12.95
CA ALA A 154 6.79 2.02 -14.02
C ALA A 154 8.13 2.68 -13.63
N TYR A 155 8.21 3.23 -12.42
CA TYR A 155 9.45 3.81 -11.89
C TYR A 155 10.55 2.76 -11.76
N SER A 156 10.26 1.62 -11.12
CA SER A 156 11.26 0.55 -10.89
C SER A 156 11.82 -0.06 -12.18
N ARG A 157 11.06 0.03 -13.28
CA ARG A 157 11.41 -0.46 -14.62
C ARG A 157 11.96 0.63 -15.55
N ASN A 158 12.15 1.85 -15.03
CA ASN A 158 12.61 3.02 -15.79
C ASN A 158 11.66 3.48 -16.93
N TYR A 159 10.35 3.25 -16.81
CA TYR A 159 9.32 3.80 -17.71
C TYR A 159 8.78 5.15 -17.24
N LEU A 160 9.06 5.52 -15.99
CA LEU A 160 8.61 6.78 -15.39
C LEU A 160 9.83 7.50 -14.78
N PRO A 161 10.14 8.75 -15.20
CA PRO A 161 11.23 9.54 -14.63
C PRO A 161 11.05 9.76 -13.12
N VAL A 162 12.17 9.90 -12.40
CA VAL A 162 12.17 10.11 -10.94
C VAL A 162 11.38 11.35 -10.53
N ASP A 163 11.46 12.43 -11.30
CA ASP A 163 10.75 13.68 -11.00
C ASP A 163 9.23 13.50 -11.11
N ASN A 164 8.78 12.78 -12.14
CA ASN A 164 7.35 12.46 -12.32
C ASN A 164 6.88 11.53 -11.21
N TYR A 165 7.65 10.49 -10.89
CA TYR A 165 7.33 9.58 -9.79
C TYR A 165 7.25 10.32 -8.44
N ASN A 166 8.21 11.20 -8.15
CA ASN A 166 8.23 11.98 -6.91
C ASN A 166 7.01 12.91 -6.82
N LYS A 167 6.66 13.60 -7.92
CA LYS A 167 5.45 14.43 -7.98
C LYS A 167 4.18 13.62 -7.73
N LEU A 168 4.07 12.44 -8.34
CA LEU A 168 2.89 11.58 -8.24
C LEU A 168 2.77 10.86 -6.90
N CYS A 169 3.88 10.42 -6.29
CA CYS A 169 3.84 9.44 -5.20
C CYS A 169 4.48 9.90 -3.88
N THR A 170 5.40 10.87 -3.90
CA THR A 170 6.25 11.17 -2.74
C THR A 170 6.00 12.57 -2.17
N ASN A 171 5.93 13.58 -3.03
CA ASN A 171 5.79 14.98 -2.64
C ASN A 171 4.45 15.23 -1.96
N LYS A 172 4.48 15.70 -0.72
CA LYS A 172 3.27 15.85 0.12
C LYS A 172 2.20 16.72 -0.52
N ASP A 173 2.61 17.78 -1.22
CA ASP A 173 1.72 18.79 -1.78
C ASP A 173 1.14 18.40 -3.16
N THR A 174 1.76 17.43 -3.86
CA THR A 174 1.39 17.09 -5.23
C THR A 174 1.02 15.63 -5.43
N ARG A 175 1.33 14.75 -4.49
CA ARG A 175 1.09 13.31 -4.65
C ARG A 175 -0.40 13.02 -4.80
N ILE A 176 -0.70 11.94 -5.50
CA ILE A 176 -2.05 11.38 -5.55
C ILE A 176 -2.54 11.04 -4.14
N HIS A 177 -3.78 11.39 -3.84
CA HIS A 177 -4.37 11.17 -2.54
C HIS A 177 -5.87 10.91 -2.66
N MET A 178 -6.48 10.43 -1.59
CA MET A 178 -7.92 10.30 -1.52
C MET A 178 -8.59 11.68 -1.51
N PRO A 179 -9.79 11.82 -2.10
CA PRO A 179 -10.65 12.97 -1.81
C PRO A 179 -10.90 13.11 -0.30
N LYS A 180 -11.36 14.29 0.13
CA LYS A 180 -11.74 14.51 1.53
C LYS A 180 -12.82 13.50 1.93
N LEU A 181 -12.74 12.97 3.15
CA LEU A 181 -13.81 12.13 3.67
C LEU A 181 -15.07 12.98 3.82
N LYS A 182 -16.23 12.46 3.40
CA LYS A 182 -17.52 13.11 3.64
C LYS A 182 -17.81 13.12 5.14
N THR A 183 -18.49 14.15 5.63
CA THR A 183 -18.75 14.33 7.06
C THR A 183 -19.71 13.27 7.62
N ASP A 184 -20.58 12.72 6.78
CA ASP A 184 -21.56 11.68 7.10
C ASP A 184 -21.05 10.25 6.93
N ASP A 185 -19.85 10.06 6.35
CA ASP A 185 -19.23 8.74 6.22
C ASP A 185 -18.61 8.32 7.55
N ASP A 186 -19.26 7.37 8.24
CA ASP A 186 -18.67 6.68 9.39
C ASP A 186 -17.82 5.48 8.92
N ILE A 187 -16.53 5.53 9.20
CA ILE A 187 -15.56 4.47 8.87
C ILE A 187 -15.03 3.76 10.12
N ASP A 188 -15.56 4.10 11.29
CA ASP A 188 -15.12 3.55 12.56
C ASP A 188 -15.52 2.09 12.72
N ILE A 189 -14.71 1.37 13.47
CA ILE A 189 -14.99 -0.02 13.79
C ILE A 189 -15.83 -0.03 15.06
N VAL A 190 -17.12 -0.34 14.90
CA VAL A 190 -18.05 -0.49 16.02
C VAL A 190 -17.98 -1.93 16.54
N ALA A 191 -17.97 -2.09 17.85
CA ALA A 191 -18.06 -3.38 18.53
C ALA A 191 -19.47 -3.59 19.09
N PHE A 192 -19.95 -4.82 19.04
CA PHE A 192 -21.25 -5.17 19.61
C PHE A 192 -21.26 -5.02 21.13
N SER A 193 -22.35 -4.48 21.66
CA SER A 193 -22.63 -4.42 23.10
C SER A 193 -22.85 -5.82 23.67
N ARG A 194 -22.88 -5.94 25.01
CA ARG A 194 -23.16 -7.24 25.66
C ARG A 194 -24.56 -7.73 25.34
N GLU A 195 -25.51 -6.81 25.23
CA GLU A 195 -26.91 -7.07 24.95
C GLU A 195 -27.09 -7.55 23.49
N GLU A 196 -26.44 -6.89 22.53
CA GLU A 196 -26.42 -7.30 21.12
C GLU A 196 -25.75 -8.68 20.94
N LEU A 197 -24.68 -8.90 21.70
CA LEU A 197 -24.01 -10.19 21.74
C LEU A 197 -24.94 -11.31 22.24
N VAL A 198 -25.82 -11.07 23.23
CA VAL A 198 -26.81 -12.08 23.66
C VAL A 198 -27.78 -12.43 22.53
N ILE A 199 -28.21 -11.44 21.75
CA ILE A 199 -29.07 -11.66 20.57
C ILE A 199 -28.34 -12.52 19.54
N LEU A 200 -27.07 -12.24 19.27
CA LEU A 200 -26.26 -13.04 18.35
C LEU A 200 -26.02 -14.47 18.86
N ASP A 201 -25.81 -14.66 20.17
CA ASP A 201 -25.68 -16.00 20.76
C ASP A 201 -26.93 -16.86 20.50
N ASP A 202 -28.12 -16.27 20.64
CA ASP A 202 -29.37 -16.96 20.41
C ASP A 202 -29.61 -17.23 18.91
N TYR A 203 -29.31 -16.25 18.05
CA TYR A 203 -29.45 -16.38 16.60
C TYR A 203 -28.63 -17.53 16.01
N PHE A 204 -27.39 -17.71 16.47
CA PHE A 204 -26.51 -18.76 15.95
C PHE A 204 -26.71 -20.11 16.62
N ARG A 205 -27.44 -20.20 17.73
CA ARG A 205 -27.64 -21.44 18.48
C ARG A 205 -28.29 -22.53 17.62
N GLY A 206 -27.73 -23.73 17.61
CA GLY A 206 -28.21 -24.88 16.84
C GLY A 206 -28.00 -24.77 15.33
N THR A 207 -27.40 -23.69 14.84
CA THR A 207 -27.11 -23.53 13.41
C THR A 207 -25.80 -24.21 13.03
N ASN A 208 -25.62 -24.51 11.75
CA ASN A 208 -24.33 -25.01 11.22
C ASN A 208 -23.16 -24.01 11.39
N ALA A 209 -23.44 -22.74 11.68
CA ALA A 209 -22.45 -21.70 11.89
C ALA A 209 -22.11 -21.48 13.37
N GLU A 210 -22.82 -22.13 14.30
CA GLU A 210 -22.67 -21.92 15.75
C GLU A 210 -21.22 -22.07 16.21
N THR A 211 -20.57 -23.18 15.86
CA THR A 211 -19.18 -23.43 16.28
C THR A 211 -18.22 -22.35 15.76
N ALA A 212 -18.37 -21.95 14.49
CA ALA A 212 -17.51 -20.92 13.89
C ALA A 212 -17.74 -19.55 14.56
N TYR A 213 -19.00 -19.23 14.88
CA TYR A 213 -19.37 -18.04 15.63
C TYR A 213 -18.78 -18.03 17.03
N MET A 214 -18.94 -19.11 17.78
CA MET A 214 -18.43 -19.25 19.15
C MET A 214 -16.89 -19.13 19.20
N LEU A 215 -16.19 -19.76 18.24
CA LEU A 215 -14.74 -19.63 18.10
C LEU A 215 -14.32 -18.19 17.76
N GLY A 216 -15.03 -17.52 16.86
CA GLY A 216 -14.77 -16.12 16.52
C GLY A 216 -14.97 -15.19 17.72
N ARG A 217 -16.08 -15.37 18.44
CA ARG A 217 -16.47 -14.56 19.59
C ARG A 217 -15.55 -14.74 20.79
N PHE A 218 -15.28 -15.98 21.19
CA PHE A 218 -14.58 -16.26 22.45
C PHE A 218 -13.07 -16.41 22.30
N CYS A 219 -12.58 -16.74 21.11
CA CYS A 219 -11.15 -16.94 20.86
C CYS A 219 -10.58 -15.95 19.82
N GLY A 220 -11.41 -15.06 19.27
CA GLY A 220 -10.96 -14.04 18.31
C GLY A 220 -10.44 -14.62 16.99
N LEU A 221 -10.91 -15.81 16.60
CA LEU A 221 -10.53 -16.40 15.32
C LEU A 221 -11.13 -15.60 14.18
N ARG A 222 -10.36 -15.45 13.09
CA ARG A 222 -10.92 -14.94 11.84
C ARG A 222 -11.81 -16.01 11.23
N ILE A 223 -12.88 -15.61 10.55
CA ILE A 223 -13.84 -16.52 9.91
C ILE A 223 -13.19 -17.64 9.08
N ASN A 224 -12.20 -17.29 8.25
CA ASN A 224 -11.49 -18.27 7.42
C ASN A 224 -10.57 -19.21 8.24
N GLU A 225 -10.10 -18.77 9.41
CA GLU A 225 -9.36 -19.61 10.35
C GLU A 225 -10.32 -20.61 11.03
N CYS A 226 -11.54 -20.18 11.40
CA CYS A 226 -12.58 -21.06 11.94
C CYS A 226 -12.89 -22.21 10.97
N PHE A 227 -13.20 -21.89 9.71
CA PHE A 227 -13.53 -22.91 8.70
C PHE A 227 -12.31 -23.69 8.19
N GLY A 228 -11.10 -23.22 8.47
CA GLY A 228 -9.86 -23.93 8.14
C GLY A 228 -9.40 -24.92 9.21
N LEU A 229 -10.05 -24.92 10.37
CA LEU A 229 -9.64 -25.71 11.53
C LEU A 229 -9.80 -27.21 11.26
N LYS A 230 -8.80 -27.99 11.70
CA LYS A 230 -8.84 -29.45 11.67
C LYS A 230 -8.95 -30.00 13.08
N TRP A 231 -9.60 -31.16 13.22
CA TRP A 231 -9.75 -31.79 14.53
C TRP A 231 -8.43 -32.11 15.22
N GLY A 232 -7.40 -32.53 14.46
CA GLY A 232 -6.06 -32.75 14.99
C GLY A 232 -5.32 -31.50 15.52
N ASN A 233 -5.88 -30.30 15.33
CA ASN A 233 -5.35 -29.06 15.88
C ASN A 233 -6.10 -28.62 17.16
N VAL A 234 -7.09 -29.39 17.61
CA VAL A 234 -7.89 -29.08 18.80
C VAL A 234 -7.52 -30.08 19.89
N ASP A 235 -7.05 -29.56 21.02
CA ASP A 235 -6.75 -30.32 22.23
C ASP A 235 -7.72 -29.87 23.33
N VAL A 236 -8.80 -30.63 23.51
CA VAL A 236 -9.86 -30.31 24.48
C VAL A 236 -9.37 -30.48 25.92
N GLU A 237 -8.53 -31.48 26.18
CA GLU A 237 -7.97 -31.74 27.52
C GLU A 237 -7.09 -30.58 27.99
N ARG A 238 -6.19 -30.11 27.13
CA ARG A 238 -5.35 -28.95 27.42
C ARG A 238 -6.07 -27.62 27.20
N GLY A 239 -7.25 -27.64 26.58
CA GLY A 239 -7.99 -26.44 26.27
C GLY A 239 -7.29 -25.57 25.21
N THR A 240 -6.65 -26.14 24.19
CA THR A 240 -5.86 -25.38 23.20
C THR A 240 -6.27 -25.64 21.74
N ILE A 241 -6.09 -24.63 20.90
CA ILE A 241 -6.36 -24.68 19.45
C ILE A 241 -5.14 -24.16 18.69
N LEU A 242 -4.55 -24.98 17.83
CA LEU A 242 -3.47 -24.58 16.93
C LEU A 242 -4.01 -24.02 15.61
N ILE A 243 -3.71 -22.75 15.33
CA ILE A 243 -4.06 -22.09 14.07
C ILE A 243 -2.85 -22.06 13.16
N ASP A 244 -2.87 -22.86 12.08
CA ASP A 244 -1.77 -22.97 11.12
C ASP A 244 -2.20 -22.79 9.65
N ARG A 245 -3.51 -22.71 9.40
CA ARG A 245 -4.13 -22.66 8.08
C ARG A 245 -5.45 -21.88 8.11
N GLN A 246 -6.00 -21.67 6.92
CA GLN A 246 -7.29 -21.02 6.72
C GLN A 246 -7.98 -21.64 5.50
N MET A 247 -9.32 -21.61 5.49
CA MET A 247 -10.12 -21.94 4.33
C MET A 247 -10.23 -20.74 3.39
N GLN A 248 -10.06 -20.97 2.09
CA GLN A 248 -10.29 -19.96 1.06
C GLN A 248 -11.10 -20.55 -0.09
N TYR A 249 -11.93 -19.71 -0.68
CA TYR A 249 -12.61 -20.01 -1.93
C TYR A 249 -11.78 -19.49 -3.10
N GLN A 250 -11.34 -20.40 -3.98
CA GLN A 250 -10.54 -20.07 -5.16
C GLN A 250 -11.14 -20.77 -6.37
N ASP A 251 -11.58 -19.98 -7.35
CA ASP A 251 -12.11 -20.45 -8.64
C ASP A 251 -13.22 -21.50 -8.52
N GLY A 252 -14.16 -21.29 -7.58
CA GLY A 252 -15.25 -22.24 -7.37
C GLY A 252 -14.93 -23.34 -6.37
N LEU A 253 -13.69 -23.44 -5.89
CA LEU A 253 -13.22 -24.55 -5.07
C LEU A 253 -12.82 -24.09 -3.67
N ILE A 254 -13.17 -24.91 -2.68
CA ILE A 254 -12.69 -24.75 -1.30
C ILE A 254 -11.26 -25.31 -1.21
N LYS A 255 -10.34 -24.48 -0.73
CA LYS A 255 -8.93 -24.87 -0.51
C LYS A 255 -8.52 -24.52 0.91
N LEU A 256 -7.81 -25.44 1.56
CA LEU A 256 -7.09 -25.17 2.79
C LEU A 256 -5.69 -24.66 2.44
N VAL A 257 -5.38 -23.43 2.84
CA VAL A 257 -4.10 -22.79 2.54
C VAL A 257 -3.39 -22.37 3.83
N PRO A 258 -2.05 -22.31 3.83
CA PRO A 258 -1.32 -21.78 4.97
C PRO A 258 -1.69 -20.32 5.25
N LEU A 259 -1.40 -19.89 6.48
CA LEU A 259 -1.50 -18.49 6.85
C LEU A 259 -0.48 -17.64 6.08
N LYS A 260 -0.77 -16.34 5.94
CA LYS A 260 0.05 -15.43 5.11
C LYS A 260 1.50 -15.31 5.56
N THR A 261 1.77 -15.44 6.86
CA THR A 261 3.10 -15.26 7.43
C THR A 261 3.37 -16.34 8.48
N HIS A 262 4.65 -16.63 8.72
CA HIS A 262 5.06 -17.56 9.76
C HIS A 262 4.50 -17.15 11.14
N ASN A 263 4.58 -15.85 11.47
CA ASN A 263 4.12 -15.31 12.76
C ASN A 263 2.60 -15.33 12.94
N ALA A 264 1.82 -15.63 11.89
CA ALA A 264 0.39 -15.80 12.03
C ALA A 264 0.03 -17.15 12.67
N LYS A 265 0.94 -18.13 12.61
CA LYS A 265 0.77 -19.43 13.27
C LYS A 265 0.83 -19.25 14.77
N ARG A 266 -0.19 -19.72 15.48
CA ARG A 266 -0.34 -19.48 16.92
C ARG A 266 -1.20 -20.54 17.58
N THR A 267 -0.96 -20.77 18.86
CA THR A 267 -1.85 -21.56 19.73
C THR A 267 -2.74 -20.60 20.52
N LEU A 268 -4.03 -20.86 20.54
CA LEU A 268 -5.03 -20.14 21.32
C LEU A 268 -5.51 -21.02 22.47
N TYR A 269 -5.90 -20.38 23.57
CA TYR A 269 -6.51 -21.06 24.71
C TYR A 269 -8.03 -20.92 24.64
N MET A 270 -8.73 -22.03 24.83
CA MET A 270 -10.17 -22.08 24.91
C MET A 270 -10.63 -21.48 26.24
N CYS A 271 -11.70 -20.68 26.21
CA CYS A 271 -12.38 -20.30 27.43
C CYS A 271 -13.25 -21.46 27.94
N ASP A 272 -13.67 -21.40 29.19
CA ASP A 272 -14.39 -22.53 29.81
C ASP A 272 -15.73 -22.83 29.11
N LYS A 273 -16.38 -21.82 28.52
CA LYS A 273 -17.58 -22.01 27.70
C LYS A 273 -17.38 -22.92 26.48
N LEU A 274 -16.15 -23.03 25.97
CA LEU A 274 -15.80 -23.86 24.82
C LEU A 274 -15.25 -25.24 25.22
N LYS A 275 -14.82 -25.40 26.47
CA LYS A 275 -14.27 -26.67 26.98
C LYS A 275 -15.36 -27.64 27.40
N THR A 276 -16.50 -27.13 27.86
CA THR A 276 -17.59 -27.96 28.35
C THR A 276 -18.44 -28.43 27.16
N PRO A 277 -18.48 -29.74 26.84
CA PRO A 277 -19.45 -30.23 25.87
C PRO A 277 -20.85 -29.95 26.41
N GLN A 278 -21.67 -29.21 25.65
CA GLN A 278 -23.10 -29.18 25.94
C GLN A 278 -23.64 -30.60 25.68
N PRO A 279 -24.44 -31.16 26.61
CA PRO A 279 -25.08 -32.44 26.36
C PRO A 279 -25.96 -32.32 25.11
N LEU A 280 -25.78 -33.28 24.20
CA LEU A 280 -26.63 -33.48 23.01
C LEU A 280 -28.09 -33.70 23.41
#